data_AF-A0A8H6BND8-F1
#
_entry.id   AF-A0A8H6BND8-F1
#
_cell.length_a   1.000
_cell.length_b   1.000
_cell.length_c   1.000
_cell.angle_alpha   90.00
_cell.angle_beta   90.00
_cell.angle_gamma   90.00
#
_symmetry.space_group_name_H-M   'P 1'
#
loop_
_entity.id
_entity.type
_entity.pdbx_description
1 polymer ?
#
loop_
_entity_poly.entity_id
_entity_poly.type
_entity_poly.pdbx_seq_one_letter_code
_entity_poly.pdbx_strand_id
1 'polypeptide(L)'
;MVIRKHDLFNIEQFERQQAEKQEQSRRQQRSGNENKDESYASDTSTPVRSWNLFLDTDSIVNDLKAGGFTNRQSEIVMNLVKESTKTKMYWVHTEMAPKVDIENNNYLFKAARNELEVEVTNSREIALMDLQNSSILLKRLINGLFDEMSTKIQLNDDTIKIELSQFKHENNLRQRNLEMKNTDLNNRIISELMSGLRSNIEQFRWELTRAGIFAIMFIAVLLLSAWRSITNKNKAQKKENEVKSTTVGRQNMSELYNKQIAPVQERTDEYIKDPTIESVTNYTITREDGGR
;
A
#
# COMPACT_ATOMS: atom_id res chain seq x y z
N MET A 1 2.01 14.92 20.42
CA MET A 1 2.64 16.21 20.07
C MET A 1 3.13 16.86 21.37
N VAL A 2 4.45 16.84 21.65
CA VAL A 2 5.01 17.45 22.87
C VAL A 2 5.52 18.84 22.51
N ILE A 3 4.82 19.88 22.96
CA ILE A 3 5.31 21.26 22.87
C ILE A 3 6.51 21.37 23.82
N ARG A 4 7.69 21.76 23.32
CA ARG A 4 8.89 21.81 24.16
C ARG A 4 8.81 23.05 25.05
N LYS A 5 9.41 23.00 26.24
CA LYS A 5 9.37 24.13 27.21
C LYS A 5 9.86 25.46 26.60
N HIS A 6 10.78 25.41 25.65
CA HIS A 6 11.26 26.57 24.88
C HIS A 6 10.17 27.20 23.99
N ASP A 7 9.35 26.35 23.36
CA ASP A 7 8.28 26.80 22.46
C ASP A 7 7.14 27.46 23.28
N LEU A 8 6.84 26.91 24.47
CA LEU A 8 5.95 27.52 25.48
C LEU A 8 6.48 28.87 25.99
N PHE A 9 7.76 28.94 26.35
CA PHE A 9 8.38 30.19 26.84
C PHE A 9 8.29 31.32 25.79
N ASN A 10 8.54 31.02 24.52
CA ASN A 10 8.44 32.03 23.46
C ASN A 10 6.99 32.54 23.25
N ILE A 11 5.98 31.69 23.44
CA ILE A 11 4.57 32.12 23.42
C ILE A 11 4.29 33.04 24.60
N GLU A 12 4.72 32.66 25.81
CA GLU A 12 4.51 33.45 27.03
C GLU A 12 5.19 34.84 26.95
N GLN A 13 6.38 34.92 26.36
CA GLN A 13 7.07 36.18 26.10
C GLN A 13 6.34 37.04 25.04
N PHE A 14 5.75 36.42 24.01
CA PHE A 14 4.97 37.13 23.00
C PHE A 14 3.66 37.68 23.59
N GLU A 15 2.94 36.90 24.39
CA GLU A 15 1.73 37.33 25.10
C GLU A 15 2.02 38.48 26.07
N ARG A 16 3.14 38.41 26.81
CA ARG A 16 3.62 39.51 27.68
C ARG A 16 3.90 40.78 26.87
N GLN A 17 4.60 40.70 25.74
CA GLN A 17 4.87 41.86 24.88
C GLN A 17 3.61 42.46 24.24
N GLN A 18 2.59 41.64 23.94
CA GLN A 18 1.30 42.13 23.46
C GLN A 18 0.52 42.83 24.58
N ALA A 19 0.50 42.25 25.78
CA ALA A 19 -0.12 42.86 26.96
C ALA A 19 0.57 44.19 27.33
N GLU A 20 1.91 44.25 27.36
CA GLU A 20 2.67 45.48 27.62
C GLU A 20 2.37 46.58 26.59
N LYS A 21 2.27 46.25 25.29
CA LYS A 21 1.86 47.21 24.25
C LYS A 21 0.42 47.70 24.44
N GLN A 22 -0.51 46.80 24.75
CA GLN A 22 -1.92 47.14 24.96
C GLN A 22 -2.14 47.94 26.26
N GLU A 23 -1.29 47.74 27.27
CA GLU A 23 -1.29 48.56 28.48
C GLU A 23 -0.58 49.91 28.27
N GLN A 24 0.48 49.97 27.46
CA GLN A 24 1.10 51.23 27.03
C GLN A 24 0.12 52.08 26.22
N SER A 25 -0.61 51.52 25.25
CA SER A 25 -1.62 52.28 24.48
C SER A 25 -2.77 52.77 25.36
N ARG A 26 -3.27 51.94 26.28
CA ARG A 26 -4.24 52.36 27.32
C ARG A 26 -3.71 53.48 28.22
N ARG A 27 -2.46 53.39 28.70
CA ARG A 27 -1.80 54.44 29.49
C ARG A 27 -1.64 55.73 28.70
N GLN A 28 -1.35 55.64 27.39
CA GLN A 28 -1.17 56.81 26.52
C GLN A 28 -2.50 57.48 26.16
N GLN A 29 -3.58 56.71 25.94
CA GLN A 29 -4.95 57.24 25.83
C GLN A 29 -5.39 57.92 27.14
N ARG A 30 -5.15 57.28 28.28
CA ARG A 30 -5.51 57.79 29.61
C ARG A 30 -4.77 59.08 29.96
N SER A 31 -3.45 59.12 29.78
CA SER A 31 -2.63 60.32 29.98
C SER A 31 -3.00 61.45 29.01
N GLY A 32 -3.55 61.14 27.82
CA GLY A 32 -4.10 62.13 26.89
C GLY A 32 -5.42 62.77 27.33
N ASN A 33 -6.11 62.18 28.30
CA ASN A 33 -7.35 62.69 28.90
C ASN A 33 -7.10 63.40 30.24
N GLU A 34 -6.29 62.80 31.14
CA GLU A 34 -6.01 63.33 32.50
C GLU A 34 -5.37 64.74 32.49
N ASN A 35 -4.84 65.20 31.35
CA ASN A 35 -4.34 66.58 31.14
C ASN A 35 -5.44 67.61 30.75
N LYS A 36 -6.74 67.30 30.94
CA LYS A 36 -7.86 68.22 30.65
C LYS A 36 -8.89 68.34 31.77
N ASP A 37 -8.70 67.66 32.89
CA ASP A 37 -9.61 67.69 34.02
C ASP A 37 -9.40 68.89 34.96
N GLU A 38 -8.43 69.77 34.65
CA GLU A 38 -8.19 71.00 35.41
C GLU A 38 -9.21 72.11 35.12
N SER A 39 -10.13 72.28 36.07
CA SER A 39 -10.68 73.57 36.48
C SER A 39 -11.52 74.37 35.46
N TYR A 40 -12.74 73.88 35.18
CA TYR A 40 -13.90 74.76 35.07
C TYR A 40 -15.02 74.31 36.03
N ALA A 41 -14.90 74.73 37.29
CA ALA A 41 -16.03 74.69 38.21
C ALA A 41 -17.18 75.55 37.65
N SER A 42 -18.40 75.02 37.71
CA SER A 42 -19.57 75.62 37.05
C SER A 42 -20.08 76.86 37.78
N ASP A 43 -19.48 78.03 37.50
CA ASP A 43 -20.01 79.33 37.94
C ASP A 43 -21.25 79.69 37.11
N THR A 44 -22.35 79.03 37.44
CA THR A 44 -23.71 79.24 36.91
C THR A 44 -24.37 80.50 37.51
N SER A 45 -23.58 81.43 38.04
CA SER A 45 -24.05 82.62 38.77
C SER A 45 -23.67 83.95 38.12
N THR A 46 -23.51 84.01 36.79
CA THR A 46 -23.50 85.30 36.08
C THR A 46 -24.81 86.06 36.38
N PRO A 47 -24.78 87.17 37.12
CA PRO A 47 -26.00 87.80 37.61
C PRO A 47 -26.75 88.43 36.44
N VAL A 48 -28.08 88.25 36.41
CA VAL A 48 -28.96 88.78 35.35
C VAL A 48 -28.68 90.28 35.15
N ARG A 49 -28.00 90.59 34.05
CA ARG A 49 -27.39 91.91 33.83
C ARG A 49 -28.50 92.96 33.80
N SER A 50 -28.52 93.83 34.82
CA SER A 50 -29.71 94.61 35.15
C SER A 50 -30.22 95.43 33.97
N TRP A 51 -31.51 95.31 33.69
CA TRP A 51 -32.25 95.96 32.61
C TRP A 51 -31.89 97.43 32.33
N ASN A 52 -31.65 98.20 33.40
CA ASN A 52 -31.29 99.63 33.35
C ASN A 52 -29.98 99.91 32.57
N LEU A 53 -29.17 98.88 32.28
CA LEU A 53 -27.93 98.99 31.50
C LEU A 53 -28.17 98.92 29.97
N PHE A 54 -29.34 98.46 29.53
CA PHE A 54 -29.66 98.25 28.11
C PHE A 54 -30.67 99.26 27.52
N LEU A 55 -31.40 99.99 28.36
CA LEU A 55 -32.35 101.02 27.94
C LEU A 55 -32.25 102.25 28.86
N ASP A 56 -31.77 103.37 28.30
CA ASP A 56 -31.87 104.67 28.93
C ASP A 56 -33.34 105.13 28.92
N THR A 57 -33.92 105.21 30.12
CA THR A 57 -35.32 105.63 30.32
C THR A 57 -35.49 107.14 30.12
N ASP A 58 -34.50 107.93 30.51
CA ASP A 58 -34.60 109.40 30.54
C ASP A 58 -34.32 110.00 29.15
N SER A 59 -33.35 109.46 28.40
CA SER A 59 -33.08 109.87 27.02
C SER A 59 -34.34 109.73 26.15
N ILE A 60 -34.92 108.52 26.10
CA ILE A 60 -36.09 108.23 25.26
C ILE A 60 -37.32 109.05 25.69
N VAL A 61 -37.51 109.28 27.00
CA VAL A 61 -38.58 110.16 27.50
C VAL A 61 -38.36 111.62 27.09
N ASN A 62 -37.12 112.08 26.98
CA ASN A 62 -36.78 113.42 26.50
C ASN A 62 -36.89 113.55 24.97
N ASP A 63 -36.50 112.52 24.21
CA ASP A 63 -36.71 112.45 22.75
C ASP A 63 -38.22 112.51 22.40
N LEU A 64 -39.05 111.78 23.15
CA LEU A 64 -40.52 111.85 23.01
C LEU A 64 -41.07 113.25 23.32
N LYS A 65 -40.54 113.96 24.33
CA LYS A 65 -40.92 115.36 24.60
C LYS A 65 -40.48 116.30 23.47
N ALA A 66 -39.29 116.10 22.91
CA ALA A 66 -38.80 116.87 21.76
C ALA A 66 -39.66 116.61 20.50
N GLY A 67 -40.18 115.40 20.34
CA GLY A 67 -41.20 115.04 19.34
C GLY A 67 -42.61 115.59 19.59
N GLY A 68 -42.82 116.41 20.63
CA GLY A 68 -44.09 117.08 20.92
C GLY A 68 -45.09 116.30 21.79
N PHE A 69 -44.71 115.13 22.32
CA PHE A 69 -45.56 114.40 23.27
C PHE A 69 -45.56 115.07 24.65
N THR A 70 -46.71 115.08 25.33
CA THR A 70 -46.77 115.57 26.72
C THR A 70 -46.01 114.63 27.65
N ASN A 71 -45.42 115.16 28.73
CA ASN A 71 -44.60 114.40 29.69
C ASN A 71 -45.27 113.07 30.13
N ARG A 72 -46.58 113.11 30.42
CA ARG A 72 -47.38 111.94 30.81
C ARG A 72 -47.60 110.92 29.68
N GLN A 73 -47.70 111.37 28.43
CA GLN A 73 -47.76 110.46 27.28
C GLN A 73 -46.40 109.79 27.04
N SER A 74 -45.30 110.56 27.11
CA SER A 74 -43.93 110.03 27.00
C SER A 74 -43.65 108.96 28.06
N GLU A 75 -44.07 109.20 29.30
CA GLU A 75 -43.95 108.25 30.43
C GLU A 75 -44.78 106.97 30.22
N ILE A 76 -46.01 107.08 29.69
CA ILE A 76 -46.86 105.91 29.39
C ILE A 76 -46.25 105.07 28.25
N VAL A 77 -45.79 105.72 27.17
CA VAL A 77 -45.13 105.05 26.04
C VAL A 77 -43.83 104.37 26.49
N MET A 78 -43.02 105.05 27.30
CA MET A 78 -41.82 104.47 27.91
C MET A 78 -42.14 103.23 28.75
N ASN A 79 -43.11 103.29 29.66
CA ASN A 79 -43.47 102.13 30.48
C ASN A 79 -43.96 100.94 29.63
N LEU A 80 -44.64 101.19 28.51
CA LEU A 80 -45.08 100.14 27.58
C LEU A 80 -43.91 99.54 26.77
N VAL A 81 -42.94 100.36 26.35
CA VAL A 81 -41.68 99.90 25.74
C VAL A 81 -40.87 99.06 26.76
N LYS A 82 -40.81 99.49 28.01
CA LYS A 82 -40.13 98.80 29.11
C LYS A 82 -40.75 97.42 29.41
N GLU A 83 -42.08 97.33 29.53
CA GLU A 83 -42.82 96.07 29.73
C GLU A 83 -42.66 95.10 28.55
N SER A 84 -42.82 95.59 27.32
CA SER A 84 -42.70 94.76 26.11
C SER A 84 -41.27 94.27 25.87
N THR A 85 -40.25 95.08 26.18
CA THR A 85 -38.84 94.66 26.13
C THR A 85 -38.53 93.65 27.23
N LYS A 86 -38.96 93.93 28.47
CA LYS A 86 -38.83 93.02 29.63
C LYS A 86 -39.37 91.62 29.33
N THR A 87 -40.55 91.56 28.74
CA THR A 87 -41.19 90.31 28.31
C THR A 87 -40.36 89.56 27.27
N LYS A 88 -39.83 90.26 26.26
CA LYS A 88 -39.04 89.65 25.17
C LYS A 88 -37.73 89.03 25.65
N MET A 89 -36.96 89.68 26.51
CA MET A 89 -35.70 89.08 26.98
C MET A 89 -35.88 88.12 28.16
N TYR A 90 -37.01 88.16 28.88
CA TYR A 90 -37.40 87.04 29.74
C TYR A 90 -37.62 85.76 28.91
N TRP A 91 -38.30 85.87 27.77
CA TRP A 91 -38.40 84.76 26.81
C TRP A 91 -37.02 84.34 26.29
N VAL A 92 -36.15 85.27 25.85
CA VAL A 92 -34.77 84.92 25.42
C VAL A 92 -33.99 84.22 26.54
N HIS A 93 -34.03 84.68 27.78
CA HIS A 93 -33.33 84.03 28.90
C HIS A 93 -33.92 82.67 29.32
N THR A 94 -35.16 82.36 28.93
CA THR A 94 -35.82 81.09 29.26
C THR A 94 -35.67 80.06 28.13
N GLU A 95 -35.76 80.50 26.87
CA GLU A 95 -35.73 79.65 25.68
C GLU A 95 -34.32 79.50 25.09
N MET A 96 -33.45 80.50 25.26
CA MET A 96 -32.12 80.54 24.65
C MET A 96 -31.05 80.24 25.69
N ALA A 97 -30.50 79.02 25.63
CA ALA A 97 -29.44 78.59 26.55
C ALA A 97 -28.20 79.53 26.48
N PRO A 98 -27.59 79.87 27.63
CA PRO A 98 -26.34 80.63 27.67
C PRO A 98 -25.25 80.00 26.79
N LYS A 99 -24.42 80.84 26.14
CA LYS A 99 -23.31 80.37 25.29
C LYS A 99 -22.42 79.36 26.02
N VAL A 100 -22.14 79.61 27.30
CA VAL A 100 -21.33 78.74 28.18
C VAL A 100 -21.92 77.34 28.30
N ASP A 101 -23.24 77.22 28.48
CA ASP A 101 -23.91 75.94 28.63
C ASP A 101 -23.94 75.17 27.30
N ILE A 102 -24.16 75.87 26.17
CA ILE A 102 -24.08 75.27 24.83
C ILE A 102 -22.66 74.74 24.56
N GLU A 103 -21.64 75.52 24.93
CA GLU A 103 -20.23 75.19 24.71
C GLU A 103 -19.77 74.03 25.61
N ASN A 104 -20.14 74.02 26.89
CA ASN A 104 -19.94 72.90 27.81
C ASN A 104 -20.63 71.61 27.33
N ASN A 105 -21.91 71.68 26.96
CA ASN A 105 -22.62 70.52 26.42
C ASN A 105 -21.97 70.00 25.11
N ASN A 106 -21.45 70.89 24.26
CA ASN A 106 -20.70 70.49 23.06
C ASN A 106 -19.41 69.74 23.42
N TYR A 107 -18.64 70.21 24.43
CA TYR A 107 -17.49 69.47 24.95
C TYR A 107 -17.87 68.08 25.48
N LEU A 108 -18.95 67.97 26.27
CA LEU A 108 -19.44 66.69 26.80
C LEU A 108 -19.88 65.73 25.68
N PHE A 109 -20.67 66.20 24.71
CA PHE A 109 -21.06 65.41 23.53
C PHE A 109 -19.86 64.97 22.69
N LYS A 110 -18.84 65.83 22.56
CA LYS A 110 -17.61 65.51 21.82
C LYS A 110 -16.73 64.50 22.57
N ALA A 111 -16.67 64.56 23.89
CA ALA A 111 -16.00 63.57 24.72
C ALA A 111 -16.70 62.20 24.61
N ALA A 112 -18.01 62.15 24.87
CA ALA A 112 -18.80 60.92 24.78
C ALA A 112 -18.82 60.32 23.36
N ARG A 113 -18.83 61.15 22.31
CA ARG A 113 -18.64 60.68 20.93
C ARG A 113 -17.26 60.04 20.75
N ASN A 114 -16.18 60.70 21.15
CA ASN A 114 -14.82 60.18 20.98
C ASN A 114 -14.64 58.86 21.75
N GLU A 115 -15.20 58.76 22.96
CA GLU A 115 -15.20 57.53 23.76
C GLU A 115 -15.95 56.39 23.05
N LEU A 116 -17.14 56.66 22.50
CA LEU A 116 -17.89 55.69 21.69
C LEU A 116 -17.15 55.31 20.40
N GLU A 117 -16.46 56.25 19.76
CA GLU A 117 -15.68 56.02 18.53
C GLU A 117 -14.45 55.13 18.83
N VAL A 118 -13.81 55.32 19.99
CA VAL A 118 -12.73 54.45 20.50
C VAL A 118 -13.26 53.06 20.86
N GLU A 119 -14.38 52.95 21.58
CA GLU A 119 -14.90 51.63 21.97
C GLU A 119 -15.44 50.83 20.77
N VAL A 120 -16.10 51.47 19.81
CA VAL A 120 -16.54 50.81 18.57
C VAL A 120 -15.34 50.37 17.70
N THR A 121 -14.23 51.12 17.68
CA THR A 121 -13.02 50.69 16.95
C THR A 121 -12.27 49.58 17.67
N ASN A 122 -12.09 49.67 18.99
CA ASN A 122 -11.55 48.62 19.86
C ASN A 122 -12.35 47.31 19.75
N SER A 123 -13.68 47.37 19.86
CA SER A 123 -14.57 46.21 19.72
C SER A 123 -14.45 45.54 18.34
N ARG A 124 -14.33 46.34 17.26
CA ARG A 124 -14.07 45.82 15.90
C ARG A 124 -12.69 45.18 15.76
N GLU A 125 -11.65 45.77 16.35
CA GLU A 125 -10.30 45.21 16.31
C GLU A 125 -10.24 43.85 17.04
N ILE A 126 -10.86 43.75 18.23
CA ILE A 126 -10.99 42.50 18.99
C ILE A 126 -11.72 41.43 18.16
N ALA A 127 -12.85 41.78 17.53
CA ALA A 127 -13.59 40.84 16.68
C ALA A 127 -12.80 40.39 15.44
N LEU A 128 -12.01 41.28 14.83
CA LEU A 128 -11.12 40.94 13.71
C LEU A 128 -9.95 40.06 14.15
N MET A 129 -9.37 40.32 15.32
CA MET A 129 -8.33 39.45 15.91
C MET A 129 -8.86 38.05 16.21
N ASP A 130 -10.06 37.91 16.77
CA ASP A 130 -10.65 36.60 17.06
C ASP A 130 -10.98 35.82 15.78
N LEU A 131 -11.54 36.47 14.76
CA LEU A 131 -11.74 35.88 13.43
C LEU A 131 -10.42 35.46 12.78
N GLN A 132 -9.35 36.25 12.92
CA GLN A 132 -8.02 35.92 12.41
C GLN A 132 -7.41 34.72 13.15
N ASN A 133 -7.50 34.69 14.49
CA ASN A 133 -7.05 33.58 15.33
C ASN A 133 -7.80 32.29 15.00
N SER A 134 -9.13 32.37 14.86
CA SER A 134 -9.99 31.27 14.42
C SER A 134 -9.60 30.77 13.01
N SER A 135 -9.28 31.67 12.08
CA SER A 135 -8.79 31.31 10.74
C SER A 135 -7.44 30.58 10.78
N ILE A 136 -6.50 31.06 11.61
CA ILE A 136 -5.19 30.42 11.80
C ILE A 136 -5.34 29.04 12.44
N LEU A 137 -6.19 28.91 13.47
CA LEU A 137 -6.47 27.65 14.14
C LEU A 137 -7.14 26.64 13.19
N LEU A 138 -8.12 27.07 12.40
CA LEU A 138 -8.79 26.23 11.40
C LEU A 138 -7.81 25.75 10.31
N LYS A 139 -6.94 26.64 9.79
CA LYS A 139 -5.88 26.25 8.86
C LYS A 139 -4.93 25.22 9.47
N ARG A 140 -4.54 25.38 10.74
CA ARG A 140 -3.70 24.40 11.45
C ARG A 140 -4.40 23.05 11.61
N LEU A 141 -5.70 23.03 11.88
CA LEU A 141 -6.48 21.79 11.95
C LEU A 141 -6.61 21.11 10.58
N ILE A 142 -6.91 21.87 9.52
CA ILE A 142 -6.99 21.34 8.14
C ILE A 142 -5.66 20.73 7.71
N ASN A 143 -4.54 21.43 7.94
CA ASN A 143 -3.21 20.90 7.63
C ASN A 143 -2.90 19.64 8.44
N GLY A 144 -3.19 19.62 9.75
CA GLY A 144 -2.98 18.43 10.59
C GLY A 144 -3.83 17.22 10.16
N LEU A 145 -5.07 17.45 9.72
CA LEU A 145 -5.93 16.41 9.15
C LEU A 145 -5.42 15.92 7.79
N PHE A 146 -4.85 16.80 6.96
CA PHE A 146 -4.23 16.44 5.69
C PHE A 146 -2.96 15.62 5.89
N ASP A 147 -2.09 16.01 6.83
CA ASP A 147 -0.88 15.28 7.21
C ASP A 147 -1.22 13.90 7.78
N GLU A 148 -2.24 13.81 8.65
CA GLU A 148 -2.74 12.53 9.17
C GLU A 148 -3.33 11.66 8.05
N MET A 149 -4.16 12.22 7.16
CA MET A 149 -4.74 11.50 6.03
C MET A 149 -3.67 10.98 5.06
N SER A 150 -2.69 11.82 4.71
CA SER A 150 -1.54 11.44 3.89
C SER A 150 -0.73 10.31 4.53
N THR A 151 -0.49 10.40 5.84
CA THR A 151 0.18 9.34 6.62
C THR A 151 -0.63 8.04 6.62
N LYS A 152 -1.96 8.09 6.82
CA LYS A 152 -2.82 6.89 6.76
C LYS A 152 -2.83 6.25 5.37
N ILE A 153 -2.83 7.04 4.29
CA ILE A 153 -2.76 6.54 2.91
C ILE A 153 -1.42 5.82 2.68
N GLN A 154 -0.30 6.44 3.07
CA GLN A 154 1.02 5.81 2.95
C GLN A 154 1.13 4.50 3.74
N LEU A 155 0.66 4.48 4.99
CA LEU A 155 0.61 3.27 5.82
C LEU A 155 -0.28 2.18 5.22
N ASN A 156 -1.42 2.54 4.62
CA ASN A 156 -2.31 1.61 3.94
C ASN A 156 -1.66 1.04 2.66
N ASP A 157 -1.04 1.89 1.84
CA ASP A 157 -0.32 1.45 0.64
C ASP A 157 0.85 0.52 0.98
N ASP A 158 1.60 0.82 2.04
CA ASP A 158 2.68 -0.06 2.53
C ASP A 158 2.15 -1.36 3.13
N THR A 159 1.02 -1.33 3.83
CA THR A 159 0.33 -2.54 4.30
C THR A 159 -0.07 -3.42 3.12
N ILE A 160 -0.69 -2.84 2.07
CA ILE A 160 -1.07 -3.57 0.84
C ILE A 160 0.16 -4.13 0.12
N LYS A 161 1.29 -3.40 0.06
CA LYS A 161 2.56 -3.91 -0.49
C LYS A 161 3.08 -5.11 0.32
N ILE A 162 3.02 -5.03 1.64
CA ILE A 162 3.43 -6.11 2.55
C ILE A 162 2.53 -7.34 2.36
N GLU A 163 1.21 -7.19 2.42
CA GLU A 163 0.25 -8.29 2.20
C GLU A 163 0.41 -8.93 0.81
N LEU A 164 0.56 -8.12 -0.25
CA LEU A 164 0.82 -8.63 -1.61
C LEU A 164 2.15 -9.38 -1.70
N SER A 165 3.19 -8.95 -0.97
CA SER A 165 4.46 -9.67 -0.90
C SER A 165 4.36 -10.98 -0.13
N GLN A 166 3.59 -11.01 0.97
CA GLN A 166 3.30 -12.20 1.76
C GLN A 166 2.48 -13.21 0.95
N PHE A 167 1.43 -12.77 0.24
CA PHE A 167 0.63 -13.62 -0.63
C PHE A 167 1.47 -14.24 -1.77
N LYS A 168 2.34 -13.45 -2.40
CA LYS A 168 3.30 -13.97 -3.42
C LYS A 168 4.27 -14.97 -2.80
N HIS A 169 4.80 -14.71 -1.60
CA HIS A 169 5.69 -15.62 -0.90
C HIS A 169 4.98 -16.93 -0.50
N GLU A 170 3.78 -16.86 0.06
CA GLU A 170 2.96 -18.02 0.43
C GLU A 170 2.57 -18.85 -0.79
N ASN A 171 2.19 -18.22 -1.91
CA ASN A 171 1.89 -18.92 -3.15
C ASN A 171 3.15 -19.63 -3.71
N ASN A 172 4.30 -18.95 -3.70
CA ASN A 172 5.58 -19.58 -4.07
C ASN A 172 5.94 -20.75 -3.14
N LEU A 173 5.70 -20.64 -1.82
CA LEU A 173 5.90 -21.75 -0.88
C LEU A 173 4.93 -22.91 -1.15
N ARG A 174 3.65 -22.65 -1.45
CA ARG A 174 2.68 -23.67 -1.87
C ARG A 174 3.14 -24.36 -3.15
N GLN A 175 3.60 -23.61 -4.15
CA GLN A 175 4.14 -24.18 -5.39
C GLN A 175 5.38 -25.05 -5.11
N ARG A 176 6.35 -24.57 -4.33
CA ARG A 176 7.52 -25.38 -3.93
C ARG A 176 7.14 -26.65 -3.17
N ASN A 177 6.11 -26.59 -2.32
CA ASN A 177 5.58 -27.76 -1.61
C ASN A 177 4.97 -28.79 -2.58
N LEU A 178 4.23 -28.34 -3.60
CA LEU A 178 3.71 -29.18 -4.67
C LEU A 178 4.82 -29.75 -5.58
N GLU A 179 5.84 -28.96 -5.92
CA GLU A 179 7.02 -29.41 -6.66
C GLU A 179 7.77 -30.52 -5.89
N MET A 180 8.05 -30.30 -4.60
CA MET A 180 8.69 -31.32 -3.74
C MET A 180 7.84 -32.60 -3.63
N LYS A 181 6.52 -32.48 -3.43
CA LYS A 181 5.60 -33.63 -3.40
C LYS A 181 5.57 -34.38 -4.73
N ASN A 182 5.59 -33.68 -5.86
CA ASN A 182 5.66 -34.31 -7.17
C ASN A 182 7.00 -35.04 -7.37
N THR A 183 8.13 -34.42 -6.97
CA THR A 183 9.45 -35.07 -7.00
C THR A 183 9.51 -36.30 -6.08
N ASP A 184 8.97 -36.24 -4.87
CA ASP A 184 8.88 -37.36 -3.94
C ASP A 184 8.02 -38.50 -4.48
N LEU A 185 6.81 -38.19 -4.98
CA LEU A 185 5.93 -39.17 -5.63
C LEU A 185 6.59 -39.79 -6.87
N ASN A 186 7.28 -39.01 -7.70
CA ASN A 186 8.03 -39.52 -8.85
C ASN A 186 9.17 -40.46 -8.43
N ASN A 187 9.97 -40.05 -7.43
CA ASN A 187 11.06 -40.88 -6.90
C ASN A 187 10.53 -42.17 -6.28
N ARG A 188 9.39 -42.10 -5.59
CA ARG A 188 8.70 -43.26 -5.02
C ARG A 188 8.12 -44.17 -6.10
N ILE A 189 7.48 -43.64 -7.14
CA ILE A 189 7.00 -44.43 -8.29
C ILE A 189 8.18 -45.12 -8.97
N ILE A 190 9.31 -44.43 -9.19
CA ILE A 190 10.51 -45.04 -9.77
C ILE A 190 11.06 -46.13 -8.86
N SER A 191 11.10 -45.93 -7.53
CA SER A 191 11.63 -46.94 -6.60
C SER A 191 10.70 -48.16 -6.46
N GLU A 192 9.38 -47.96 -6.37
CA GLU A 192 8.39 -49.04 -6.32
C GLU A 192 8.30 -49.81 -7.64
N LEU A 193 8.34 -49.12 -8.79
CA LEU A 193 8.35 -49.75 -10.11
C LEU A 193 9.66 -50.52 -10.35
N MET A 194 10.82 -49.93 -10.05
CA MET A 194 12.11 -50.60 -10.21
C MET A 194 12.27 -51.76 -9.23
N SER A 195 11.81 -51.62 -7.98
CA SER A 195 11.81 -52.70 -7.00
C SER A 195 10.84 -53.83 -7.40
N GLY A 196 9.64 -53.50 -7.87
CA GLY A 196 8.66 -54.47 -8.37
C GLY A 196 9.16 -55.21 -9.61
N LEU A 197 9.68 -54.49 -10.62
CA LEU A 197 10.29 -55.08 -11.81
C LEU A 197 11.48 -55.98 -11.46
N ARG A 198 12.32 -55.57 -10.51
CA ARG A 198 13.45 -56.37 -10.02
C ARG A 198 13.00 -57.61 -9.24
N SER A 199 12.02 -57.47 -8.35
CA SER A 199 11.43 -58.61 -7.63
C SER A 199 10.82 -59.62 -8.60
N ASN A 200 10.11 -59.14 -9.63
CA ASN A 200 9.55 -59.99 -10.68
C ASN A 200 10.65 -60.66 -11.52
N ILE A 201 11.75 -59.96 -11.85
CA ILE A 201 12.90 -60.58 -12.55
C ILE A 201 13.63 -61.62 -11.69
N GLU A 202 13.72 -61.39 -10.38
CA GLU A 202 14.33 -62.33 -9.43
C GLU A 202 13.43 -63.56 -9.21
N GLN A 203 12.10 -63.38 -9.14
CA GLN A 203 11.12 -64.48 -9.17
C GLN A 203 11.18 -65.28 -10.47
N PHE A 204 11.13 -64.63 -11.64
CA PHE A 204 11.24 -65.32 -12.92
C PHE A 204 12.55 -66.09 -13.07
N ARG A 205 13.69 -65.56 -12.56
CA ARG A 205 14.97 -66.30 -12.52
C ARG A 205 14.89 -67.54 -11.62
N TRP A 206 14.19 -67.47 -10.49
CA TRP A 206 14.00 -68.61 -9.59
C TRP A 206 13.10 -69.69 -10.20
N GLU A 207 11.99 -69.30 -10.84
CA GLU A 207 11.09 -70.22 -11.54
C GLU A 207 11.77 -70.85 -12.77
N LEU A 208 12.49 -70.06 -13.57
CA LEU A 208 13.20 -70.52 -14.76
C LEU A 208 14.33 -71.51 -14.43
N THR A 209 15.12 -71.25 -13.38
CA THR A 209 16.18 -72.18 -12.96
C THR A 209 15.60 -73.49 -12.43
N ARG A 210 14.53 -73.43 -11.63
CA ARG A 210 13.80 -74.62 -11.16
C ARG A 210 13.21 -75.44 -12.31
N ALA A 211 12.57 -74.78 -13.28
CA ALA A 211 12.01 -75.42 -14.47
C ALA A 211 13.10 -76.03 -15.37
N GLY A 212 14.21 -75.33 -15.57
CA GLY A 212 15.36 -75.82 -16.35
C GLY A 212 15.99 -77.08 -15.75
N ILE A 213 16.13 -77.14 -14.42
CA ILE A 213 16.61 -78.34 -13.71
C ILE A 213 15.66 -79.53 -13.96
N PHE A 214 14.35 -79.33 -13.89
CA PHE A 214 13.38 -80.39 -14.20
C PHE A 214 13.45 -80.83 -15.68
N ALA A 215 13.62 -79.91 -16.62
CA ALA A 215 13.78 -80.24 -18.04
C ALA A 215 15.05 -81.09 -18.29
N ILE A 216 16.18 -80.72 -17.69
CA ILE A 216 17.44 -81.48 -17.79
C ILE A 216 17.29 -82.88 -17.17
N MET A 217 16.66 -82.98 -15.98
CA MET A 217 16.38 -84.26 -15.34
C MET A 217 15.45 -85.15 -16.18
N PHE A 218 14.42 -84.57 -16.81
CA PHE A 218 13.50 -85.28 -17.69
C PHE A 218 14.22 -85.83 -18.94
N ILE A 219 15.08 -85.02 -19.58
CA ILE A 219 15.92 -85.45 -20.71
C ILE A 219 16.87 -86.58 -20.27
N ALA A 220 17.51 -86.47 -19.10
CA ALA A 220 18.39 -87.51 -18.58
C ALA A 220 17.65 -88.83 -18.31
N VAL A 221 16.44 -88.77 -17.73
CA VAL A 221 15.58 -89.95 -17.52
C VAL A 221 15.15 -90.58 -18.85
N LEU A 222 14.80 -89.77 -19.87
CA LEU A 222 14.48 -90.28 -21.21
C LEU A 222 15.68 -91.01 -21.83
N LEU A 223 16.88 -90.42 -21.81
CA LEU A 223 18.11 -91.05 -22.32
C LEU A 223 18.43 -92.37 -21.60
N LEU A 224 18.33 -92.39 -20.27
CA LEU A 224 18.52 -93.62 -19.47
C LEU A 224 17.45 -94.67 -19.76
N SER A 225 16.19 -94.27 -20.00
CA SER A 225 15.10 -95.19 -20.34
C SER A 225 15.29 -95.81 -21.74
N ALA A 226 15.78 -95.04 -22.70
CA ALA A 226 16.13 -95.51 -24.04
C ALA A 226 17.30 -96.51 -23.98
N TRP A 227 18.37 -96.15 -23.25
CA TRP A 227 19.54 -97.03 -23.07
C TRP A 227 19.17 -98.33 -22.31
N ARG A 228 18.32 -98.24 -21.27
CA ARG A 228 17.80 -99.42 -20.57
C ARG A 228 16.91 -100.29 -21.46
N SER A 229 16.12 -99.69 -22.35
CA SER A 229 15.30 -100.42 -23.33
C SER A 229 16.15 -101.15 -24.37
N ILE A 230 17.20 -100.51 -24.88
CA ILE A 230 18.16 -101.12 -25.81
C ILE A 230 18.91 -102.27 -25.12
N THR A 231 19.47 -102.04 -23.93
CA THR A 231 20.24 -103.06 -23.21
C THR A 231 19.38 -104.23 -22.71
N ASN A 232 18.10 -104.02 -22.39
CA ASN A 232 17.18 -105.11 -22.09
C ASN A 232 16.84 -105.96 -23.32
N LYS A 233 16.64 -105.35 -24.50
CA LYS A 233 16.50 -106.10 -25.77
C LYS A 233 17.73 -106.97 -26.05
N ASN A 234 18.92 -106.42 -25.87
CA ASN A 234 20.18 -107.16 -26.07
C ASN A 234 20.36 -108.29 -25.03
N LYS A 235 19.87 -108.12 -23.79
CA LYS A 235 19.87 -109.18 -22.76
C LYS A 235 18.84 -110.28 -23.04
N ALA A 236 17.71 -109.98 -23.68
CA ALA A 236 16.76 -111.00 -24.14
C ALA A 236 17.38 -111.85 -25.25
N GLN A 237 17.97 -111.23 -26.28
CA GLN A 237 18.63 -111.95 -27.38
C GLN A 237 19.79 -112.84 -26.89
N LYS A 238 20.55 -112.44 -25.86
CA LYS A 238 21.61 -113.29 -25.29
C LYS A 238 21.09 -114.56 -24.59
N LYS A 239 19.78 -114.71 -24.35
CA LYS A 239 19.18 -115.97 -23.87
C LYS A 239 18.54 -116.83 -24.97
N GLU A 240 18.40 -116.30 -26.19
CA GLU A 240 17.81 -117.03 -27.33
C GLU A 240 18.89 -117.67 -28.22
N ASN A 241 20.09 -117.09 -28.26
CA ASN A 241 21.14 -117.43 -29.22
C ASN A 241 22.00 -118.67 -28.87
N GLU A 242 21.80 -119.33 -27.72
CA GLU A 242 22.52 -120.57 -27.38
C GLU A 242 21.80 -121.85 -27.84
N VAL A 243 20.52 -121.78 -28.24
CA VAL A 243 19.68 -122.96 -28.54
C VAL A 243 19.59 -123.28 -30.05
N LYS A 244 19.96 -122.34 -30.92
CA LYS A 244 19.76 -122.44 -32.39
C LYS A 244 21.01 -122.84 -33.19
N SER A 245 21.97 -123.49 -32.56
CA SER A 245 23.27 -123.89 -33.15
C SER A 245 23.32 -125.34 -33.64
N THR A 246 22.23 -126.11 -33.49
CA THR A 246 22.13 -127.51 -33.95
C THR A 246 20.95 -127.64 -34.91
N THR A 247 21.14 -128.35 -36.03
CA THR A 247 20.14 -128.60 -37.11
C THR A 247 19.92 -127.47 -38.12
N VAL A 248 20.88 -127.25 -39.04
CA VAL A 248 20.69 -127.49 -40.51
C VAL A 248 22.09 -127.82 -41.07
N GLY A 249 22.41 -129.11 -41.20
CA GLY A 249 23.77 -129.57 -41.53
C GLY A 249 23.77 -130.82 -42.42
N ARG A 250 22.98 -130.81 -43.50
CA ARG A 250 22.91 -131.83 -44.56
C ARG A 250 22.08 -131.28 -45.73
N GLN A 251 22.27 -131.86 -46.92
CA GLN A 251 21.66 -131.48 -48.21
C GLN A 251 22.20 -130.17 -48.82
N ASN A 252 22.61 -130.11 -50.09
CA ASN A 252 23.47 -130.99 -50.92
C ASN A 252 24.16 -130.05 -51.95
N MET A 253 25.40 -130.22 -52.40
CA MET A 253 26.00 -131.39 -53.08
C MET A 253 25.27 -131.82 -54.38
N SER A 254 24.90 -130.87 -55.25
CA SER A 254 24.27 -131.21 -56.56
C SER A 254 24.51 -130.26 -57.76
N GLU A 255 25.44 -129.29 -57.72
CA GLU A 255 25.67 -128.36 -58.87
C GLU A 255 27.13 -128.27 -59.37
N LEU A 256 27.97 -129.29 -59.11
CA LEU A 256 29.37 -129.32 -59.56
C LEU A 256 29.56 -129.94 -60.96
N TYR A 257 28.87 -129.46 -62.02
CA TYR A 257 29.22 -129.85 -63.41
C TYR A 257 28.87 -128.87 -64.56
N ASN A 258 29.25 -127.59 -64.44
CA ASN A 258 29.72 -126.76 -65.57
C ASN A 258 30.42 -125.51 -65.00
N LYS A 259 31.66 -125.11 -65.32
CA LYS A 259 32.49 -125.21 -66.55
C LYS A 259 31.85 -124.41 -67.70
N GLN A 260 32.40 -123.31 -68.21
CA GLN A 260 33.62 -122.53 -67.92
C GLN A 260 33.28 -121.02 -68.15
N ILE A 261 34.11 -119.98 -67.96
CA ILE A 261 35.58 -119.89 -67.96
C ILE A 261 36.09 -118.75 -67.04
N ALA A 262 37.42 -118.63 -66.90
CA ALA A 262 38.21 -117.60 -66.18
C ALA A 262 39.60 -117.53 -66.91
N PRO A 263 40.71 -116.92 -66.42
CA PRO A 263 40.99 -116.27 -65.12
C PRO A 263 41.94 -115.01 -65.21
N VAL A 264 42.69 -114.72 -64.12
CA VAL A 264 43.99 -113.99 -64.05
C VAL A 264 43.97 -112.46 -64.16
N GLN A 265 44.65 -111.63 -63.34
CA GLN A 265 45.31 -111.69 -61.99
C GLN A 265 45.27 -110.22 -61.47
N GLU A 266 45.00 -109.86 -60.20
CA GLU A 266 45.65 -110.10 -58.89
C GLU A 266 46.98 -109.36 -58.63
N ARG A 267 46.98 -108.51 -57.56
CA ARG A 267 48.15 -107.83 -56.91
C ARG A 267 48.88 -106.79 -57.77
N THR A 268 49.64 -105.79 -57.30
CA THR A 268 50.24 -105.27 -56.02
C THR A 268 50.16 -103.71 -56.12
N ASP A 269 50.42 -102.79 -55.19
CA ASP A 269 50.64 -102.58 -53.74
C ASP A 269 50.87 -101.03 -53.56
N GLU A 270 50.70 -100.48 -52.35
CA GLU A 270 51.42 -99.32 -51.72
C GLU A 270 51.55 -97.86 -52.31
N TYR A 271 51.52 -96.88 -51.39
CA TYR A 271 52.13 -95.51 -51.35
C TYR A 271 51.62 -94.23 -52.11
N ILE A 272 50.84 -93.39 -51.38
CA ILE A 272 51.12 -91.99 -50.93
C ILE A 272 51.50 -90.81 -51.91
N LYS A 273 50.83 -89.64 -51.68
CA LYS A 273 51.15 -88.19 -51.95
C LYS A 273 50.84 -87.50 -53.32
N ASP A 274 49.97 -86.47 -53.25
CA ASP A 274 50.21 -84.99 -53.45
C ASP A 274 50.97 -84.43 -54.70
N PRO A 275 50.95 -83.09 -54.99
CA PRO A 275 50.06 -81.99 -54.55
C PRO A 275 49.66 -80.94 -55.66
N THR A 276 48.90 -79.88 -55.28
CA THR A 276 48.82 -78.52 -55.92
C THR A 276 48.21 -78.39 -57.33
N ILE A 277 47.72 -77.24 -57.85
CA ILE A 277 48.31 -75.88 -58.05
C ILE A 277 47.23 -74.75 -58.03
N GLU A 278 47.66 -73.49 -57.81
CA GLU A 278 46.87 -72.24 -57.72
C GLU A 278 46.76 -71.42 -59.04
N SER A 279 45.75 -70.55 -59.17
CA SER A 279 45.78 -69.18 -59.79
C SER A 279 44.39 -68.51 -59.66
N VAL A 280 44.15 -67.25 -59.27
CA VAL A 280 44.72 -65.89 -59.60
C VAL A 280 44.14 -65.34 -60.93
N THR A 281 43.50 -64.15 -61.04
CA THR A 281 43.30 -63.01 -60.10
C THR A 281 41.82 -62.80 -59.64
N ASN A 282 40.99 -61.77 -59.90
CA ASN A 282 41.05 -60.51 -60.69
C ASN A 282 40.04 -59.41 -60.20
N TYR A 283 40.11 -58.19 -60.77
CA TYR A 283 39.33 -56.97 -60.49
C TYR A 283 37.92 -56.96 -61.17
N THR A 284 36.92 -56.10 -60.85
CA THR A 284 36.92 -54.64 -60.56
C THR A 284 35.90 -54.15 -59.51
N ILE A 285 35.95 -52.84 -59.19
CA ILE A 285 35.17 -52.13 -58.16
C ILE A 285 34.24 -51.08 -58.81
N THR A 286 33.04 -50.90 -58.24
CA THR A 286 32.38 -49.58 -58.14
C THR A 286 31.94 -49.33 -56.69
N ARG A 287 31.76 -48.05 -56.32
CA ARG A 287 31.62 -47.53 -54.94
C ARG A 287 30.48 -46.50 -54.90
N GLU A 288 30.14 -46.04 -53.69
CA GLU A 288 29.28 -44.86 -53.39
C GLU A 288 27.79 -45.05 -53.74
N ASP A 289 26.82 -44.48 -53.02
CA ASP A 289 26.82 -43.71 -51.76
C ASP A 289 25.54 -44.10 -50.96
N GLY A 290 25.26 -43.72 -49.72
CA GLY A 290 25.67 -42.55 -48.96
C GLY A 290 24.55 -41.49 -48.96
N GLY A 291 23.59 -41.54 -48.02
CA GLY A 291 22.56 -40.50 -47.93
C GLY A 291 21.35 -40.74 -47.03
N ARG A 292 21.33 -40.02 -45.89
CA ARG A 292 20.17 -39.56 -45.10
C ARG A 292 19.20 -40.61 -44.55
#